data_AF-A0A932VCU7-F1
#
_entry.id   AF-A0A932VCU7-F1
#
_cell.length_a   1.000
_cell.length_b   1.000
_cell.length_c   1.000
_cell.angle_alpha   90.00
_cell.angle_beta   90.00
_cell.angle_gamma   90.00
#
_symmetry.space_group_name_H-M   'P 1'
#
loop_
_entity.id
_entity.type
_entity.pdbx_description
1 polymer ?
#
loop_
_entity_poly.entity_id
_entity_poly.type
_entity_poly.pdbx_seq_one_letter_code
_entity_poly.pdbx_strand_id
1 'polypeptide(L)'
;MTQTEPARAYADFLSILRRSTELLSEDPVREEIFSVERLEKYAGYLAGVLTIGQQPERGHSLLPSLKECHAQLLEAYLALTTAIRDKQQVSPAAEWLVDNFHIVEDQLREIKRDLPANYYHELPKLATGELAGYPRVYAMALAIIAHTDSRLDADTLRRYLKAFQQTSPLRIGELWAVAITLRIALVEHLKPLAVRIVNARQKREQADALADQLLVLAANPEAEAHDLV
;
A
#
# COMPACT_ATOMS: atom_id res chain seq x y z
N MET A 1 3.93 -39.24 5.73
CA MET A 1 3.54 -38.16 6.65
C MET A 1 3.27 -36.93 5.82
N THR A 2 1.99 -36.71 5.53
CA THR A 2 1.50 -35.79 4.50
C THR A 2 1.55 -34.35 5.01
N GLN A 3 2.07 -33.48 4.16
CA GLN A 3 2.24 -32.04 4.35
C GLN A 3 0.88 -31.35 4.61
N THR A 4 0.68 -30.86 5.83
CA THR A 4 -0.46 -30.00 6.21
C THR A 4 0.03 -28.57 6.48
N GLU A 5 0.93 -28.06 5.64
CA GLU A 5 1.55 -26.74 5.80
C GLU A 5 0.96 -25.56 4.99
N PRO A 6 0.21 -25.70 3.88
CA PRO A 6 -0.23 -24.52 3.14
C PRO A 6 -1.38 -23.77 3.83
N ALA A 7 -2.31 -24.48 4.47
CA ALA A 7 -3.54 -23.88 4.98
C ALA A 7 -3.32 -22.87 6.12
N ARG A 8 -2.26 -23.04 6.92
CA ARG A 8 -1.96 -22.16 8.06
C ARG A 8 -1.29 -20.85 7.63
N ALA A 9 -0.31 -20.94 6.73
CA ALA A 9 0.33 -19.76 6.12
C ALA A 9 -0.65 -18.93 5.27
N TYR A 10 -1.65 -19.56 4.66
CA TYR A 10 -2.68 -18.85 3.90
C TYR A 10 -3.86 -18.35 4.75
N ALA A 11 -4.14 -18.96 5.92
CA ALA A 11 -5.15 -18.48 6.86
C ALA A 11 -4.74 -17.17 7.57
N ASP A 12 -3.44 -16.96 7.77
CA ASP A 12 -2.90 -15.68 8.26
C ASP A 12 -3.25 -14.50 7.32
N PHE A 13 -3.55 -14.74 6.04
CA PHE A 13 -3.99 -13.71 5.08
C PHE A 13 -5.34 -13.05 5.42
N LEU A 14 -6.28 -13.77 6.03
CA LEU A 14 -7.52 -13.13 6.51
C LEU A 14 -7.24 -12.20 7.70
N SER A 15 -6.17 -12.46 8.47
CA SER A 15 -5.66 -11.52 9.48
C SER A 15 -4.81 -10.39 8.87
N ILE A 16 -4.27 -10.59 7.66
CA ILE A 16 -3.58 -9.56 6.87
C ILE A 16 -4.58 -8.55 6.33
N LEU A 17 -5.80 -8.96 5.95
CA LEU A 17 -6.85 -7.99 5.64
C LEU A 17 -7.17 -7.12 6.85
N ARG A 18 -7.15 -7.69 8.07
CA ARG A 18 -7.38 -7.01 9.36
C ARG A 18 -6.34 -5.95 9.62
N ARG A 19 -5.12 -6.36 9.32
CA ARG A 19 -3.96 -5.51 9.40
C ARG A 19 -3.88 -4.52 8.25
N SER A 20 -4.36 -4.79 7.05
CA SER A 20 -4.19 -3.91 5.88
C SER A 20 -5.05 -2.65 5.98
N THR A 21 -6.27 -2.74 6.49
CA THR A 21 -7.12 -1.56 6.75
C THR A 21 -6.62 -0.74 7.94
N GLU A 22 -5.95 -1.36 8.93
CA GLU A 22 -5.37 -0.67 10.09
C GLU A 22 -3.91 -0.18 9.89
N LEU A 23 -3.05 -0.90 9.14
CA LEU A 23 -1.61 -0.62 8.90
C LEU A 23 -1.31 0.17 7.64
N LEU A 24 -2.26 0.34 6.72
CA LEU A 24 -2.14 1.41 5.74
C LEU A 24 -1.93 2.77 6.43
N SER A 25 -2.12 2.90 7.75
CA SER A 25 -1.78 4.08 8.54
C SER A 25 -0.31 4.21 8.96
N GLU A 26 0.46 3.12 9.17
CA GLU A 26 1.81 3.22 9.78
C GLU A 26 2.94 2.46 9.08
N ASP A 27 2.70 1.32 8.43
CA ASP A 27 3.76 0.53 7.77
C ASP A 27 3.32 -0.10 6.43
N PRO A 28 4.22 -0.17 5.43
CA PRO A 28 3.95 -0.85 4.16
C PRO A 28 3.65 -2.34 4.38
N VAL A 29 2.62 -2.87 3.70
CA VAL A 29 2.26 -4.29 3.70
C VAL A 29 3.35 -5.09 2.98
N ARG A 30 4.19 -5.79 3.76
CA ARG A 30 5.25 -6.67 3.24
C ARG A 30 5.14 -8.03 3.88
N GLU A 31 5.06 -9.05 3.05
CA GLU A 31 4.98 -10.45 3.47
C GLU A 31 6.16 -11.26 2.96
N GLU A 32 6.19 -12.54 3.31
CA GLU A 32 7.11 -13.49 2.70
C GLU A 32 7.02 -13.41 1.18
N ILE A 33 8.15 -13.14 0.52
CA ILE A 33 8.23 -13.04 -0.93
C ILE A 33 8.06 -14.44 -1.51
N PHE A 34 7.08 -14.60 -2.39
CA PHE A 34 6.78 -15.88 -3.01
C PHE A 34 7.52 -16.03 -4.35
N SER A 35 7.95 -17.26 -4.64
CA SER A 35 8.34 -17.63 -6.02
C SER A 35 7.11 -17.61 -6.94
N VAL A 36 7.34 -17.59 -8.24
CA VAL A 36 6.26 -17.62 -9.24
C VAL A 36 5.35 -18.84 -9.05
N GLU A 37 5.92 -20.01 -8.82
CA GLU A 37 5.17 -21.26 -8.61
C GLU A 37 4.35 -21.22 -7.32
N ARG A 38 4.87 -20.55 -6.28
CA ARG A 38 4.14 -20.36 -5.03
C ARG A 38 3.01 -19.34 -5.19
N LEU A 39 3.22 -18.28 -5.96
CA LEU A 39 2.17 -17.32 -6.33
C LEU A 39 1.04 -17.99 -7.11
N GLU A 40 1.34 -18.90 -8.04
CA GLU A 40 0.31 -19.67 -8.77
C GLU A 40 -0.54 -20.54 -7.82
N LYS A 41 0.11 -21.29 -6.91
CA LYS A 41 -0.60 -22.08 -5.89
C LYS A 41 -1.45 -21.20 -4.98
N TYR A 42 -0.91 -20.07 -4.57
CA TYR A 42 -1.61 -19.09 -3.75
C TYR A 42 -2.81 -18.48 -4.48
N ALA A 43 -2.69 -18.18 -5.77
CA ALA A 43 -3.80 -17.72 -6.60
C ALA A 43 -4.94 -18.75 -6.67
N GLY A 44 -4.60 -20.04 -6.84
CA GLY A 44 -5.56 -21.13 -6.83
C GLY A 44 -6.29 -21.26 -5.49
N TYR A 45 -5.59 -21.06 -4.37
CA TYR A 45 -6.18 -21.00 -3.03
C TYR A 45 -7.13 -19.80 -2.89
N LEU A 46 -6.68 -18.59 -3.27
CA LEU A 46 -7.48 -17.37 -3.19
C LEU A 46 -8.77 -17.48 -3.99
N ALA A 47 -8.74 -18.15 -5.14
CA ALA A 47 -9.95 -18.35 -5.95
C ALA A 47 -11.05 -19.15 -5.24
N GLY A 48 -10.69 -20.01 -4.27
CA GLY A 48 -11.65 -20.71 -3.43
C GLY A 48 -12.16 -19.88 -2.23
N VAL A 49 -11.35 -18.95 -1.73
CA VAL A 49 -11.68 -18.12 -0.55
C VAL A 49 -12.44 -16.86 -0.94
N LEU A 50 -12.06 -16.21 -2.04
CA LEU A 50 -12.63 -14.96 -2.53
C LEU A 50 -13.98 -15.19 -3.22
N THR A 51 -14.97 -15.56 -2.40
CA THR A 51 -16.34 -15.82 -2.83
C THR A 51 -17.09 -14.52 -3.12
N ILE A 52 -17.88 -14.53 -4.19
CA ILE A 52 -18.65 -13.36 -4.65
C ILE A 52 -20.11 -13.42 -4.17
N GLY A 53 -20.68 -12.26 -3.88
CA GLY A 53 -22.09 -12.13 -3.52
C GLY A 53 -23.03 -12.43 -4.68
N GLN A 54 -24.26 -12.86 -4.38
CA GLN A 54 -25.29 -13.20 -5.37
C GLN A 54 -25.94 -11.97 -6.03
N GLN A 55 -25.84 -10.79 -5.41
CA GLN A 55 -26.44 -9.55 -5.93
C GLN A 55 -25.39 -8.47 -6.23
N PRO A 56 -25.58 -7.68 -7.30
CA PRO A 56 -24.76 -6.49 -7.56
C PRO A 56 -25.09 -5.42 -6.52
N GLU A 57 -24.46 -5.51 -5.36
CA GLU A 57 -24.47 -4.42 -4.40
C GLU A 57 -23.60 -3.28 -4.94
N ARG A 58 -24.01 -2.03 -4.66
CA ARG A 58 -23.17 -0.86 -4.98
C ARG A 58 -21.75 -1.02 -4.42
N GLY A 59 -21.61 -1.77 -3.32
CA GLY A 59 -20.36 -2.07 -2.64
C GLY A 59 -19.78 -0.83 -1.93
N HIS A 60 -18.73 -1.03 -1.15
CA HIS A 60 -17.95 0.08 -0.61
C HIS A 60 -17.19 0.75 -1.73
N SER A 61 -17.08 2.09 -1.75
CA SER A 61 -16.31 2.80 -2.78
C SER A 61 -14.84 2.94 -2.37
N LEU A 62 -13.92 2.68 -3.30
CA LEU A 62 -12.48 2.94 -3.11
C LEU A 62 -12.13 4.43 -3.24
N LEU A 63 -13.00 5.23 -3.88
CA LEU A 63 -12.69 6.62 -4.21
C LEU A 63 -12.47 7.54 -3.00
N PRO A 64 -13.23 7.44 -1.88
CA PRO A 64 -12.97 8.24 -0.69
C PRO A 64 -11.59 7.95 -0.09
N SER A 65 -11.22 6.67 0.06
CA SER A 65 -9.91 6.28 0.59
C SER A 65 -8.78 6.74 -0.34
N LEU A 66 -8.96 6.63 -1.65
CA LEU A 66 -7.98 7.13 -2.62
C LEU A 66 -7.79 8.65 -2.56
N LYS A 67 -8.84 9.42 -2.28
CA LYS A 67 -8.75 10.88 -2.09
C LYS A 67 -7.94 11.23 -0.84
N GLU A 68 -8.19 10.52 0.26
CA GLU A 68 -7.43 10.70 1.50
C GLU A 68 -5.96 10.30 1.30
N CYS A 69 -5.72 9.18 0.64
CA CYS A 69 -4.38 8.73 0.24
C CYS A 69 -3.65 9.80 -0.58
N HIS A 70 -4.31 10.38 -1.58
CA HIS A 70 -3.75 11.46 -2.37
C HIS A 70 -3.43 12.70 -1.53
N ALA A 71 -4.31 13.09 -0.61
CA ALA A 71 -4.08 14.24 0.26
C ALA A 71 -2.82 14.05 1.13
N GLN A 72 -2.65 12.88 1.75
CA GLN A 72 -1.47 12.55 2.56
C GLN A 72 -0.18 12.49 1.73
N LEU A 73 -0.26 11.91 0.52
CA LEU A 73 0.86 11.88 -0.41
C LEU A 73 1.28 13.30 -0.84
N LEU A 74 0.31 14.18 -1.12
CA LEU A 74 0.56 15.57 -1.48
C LEU A 74 1.16 16.37 -0.32
N GLU A 75 0.65 16.16 0.90
CA GLU A 75 1.21 16.77 2.11
C GLU A 75 2.68 16.37 2.30
N ALA A 76 2.98 15.08 2.16
CA ALA A 76 4.35 14.58 2.24
C ALA A 76 5.25 15.20 1.15
N TYR A 77 4.77 15.25 -0.09
CA TYR A 77 5.49 15.88 -1.21
C TYR A 77 5.80 17.35 -0.94
N LEU A 78 4.82 18.13 -0.47
CA LEU A 78 4.99 19.56 -0.17
C LEU A 78 5.97 19.79 0.99
N ALA A 79 5.88 18.98 2.04
CA ALA A 79 6.81 19.05 3.17
C ALA A 79 8.26 18.77 2.74
N LEU A 80 8.48 17.75 1.91
CA LEU A 80 9.81 17.40 1.39
C LEU A 80 10.33 18.45 0.41
N THR A 81 9.48 18.96 -0.48
CA THR A 81 9.86 20.03 -1.43
C THR A 81 10.30 21.30 -0.71
N THR A 82 9.62 21.64 0.40
CA THR A 82 9.98 22.80 1.24
C THR A 82 11.36 22.59 1.88
N ALA A 83 11.60 21.42 2.46
CA ALA A 83 12.90 21.07 3.04
C ALA A 83 14.06 21.13 2.02
N ILE A 84 13.84 20.63 0.80
CA ILE A 84 14.83 20.69 -0.29
C ILE A 84 15.11 22.15 -0.68
N ARG A 85 14.06 22.97 -0.81
CA ARG A 85 14.19 24.41 -1.12
C ARG A 85 15.00 25.15 -0.06
N ASP A 86 14.78 24.82 1.21
CA ASP A 86 15.48 25.38 2.35
C ASP A 86 16.90 24.81 2.52
N LYS A 87 17.36 23.99 1.56
CA LYS A 87 18.69 23.35 1.54
C LYS A 87 18.98 22.50 2.77
N GLN A 88 17.94 21.96 3.40
CA GLN A 88 18.08 21.06 4.52
C GLN A 88 18.58 19.69 4.02
N GLN A 89 19.23 18.93 4.91
CA GLN A 89 19.65 17.58 4.57
C GLN A 89 18.42 16.68 4.36
N VAL A 90 18.29 16.15 3.15
CA VAL A 90 17.24 15.19 2.79
C VAL A 90 17.84 13.83 2.47
N SER A 91 17.04 12.78 2.65
CA SER A 91 17.48 11.42 2.29
C SER A 91 17.30 11.16 0.79
N PRO A 92 18.04 10.21 0.20
CA PRO A 92 17.82 9.81 -1.20
C PRO A 92 16.38 9.36 -1.50
N ALA A 93 15.69 8.79 -0.51
CA ALA A 93 14.29 8.40 -0.66
C ALA A 93 13.35 9.61 -0.76
N ALA A 94 13.68 10.72 -0.08
CA ALA A 94 12.92 11.96 -0.18
C ALA A 94 13.12 12.63 -1.55
N GLU A 95 14.36 12.69 -2.03
CA GLU A 95 14.66 13.21 -3.38
C GLU A 95 13.94 12.40 -4.44
N TRP A 96 14.05 11.07 -4.38
CA TRP A 96 13.37 10.18 -5.31
C TRP A 96 11.85 10.42 -5.30
N LEU A 97 11.23 10.53 -4.11
CA LEU A 97 9.79 10.77 -4.02
C LEU A 97 9.38 12.10 -4.64
N VAL A 98 10.15 13.17 -4.42
CA VAL A 98 9.88 14.49 -4.99
C VAL A 98 10.05 14.48 -6.51
N ASP A 99 11.15 13.93 -7.02
CA ASP A 99 11.42 13.87 -8.46
C ASP A 99 10.37 13.05 -9.23
N ASN A 100 9.84 11.99 -8.59
CA ASN A 100 8.92 11.05 -9.22
C ASN A 100 7.45 11.28 -8.86
N PHE A 101 7.12 12.31 -8.08
CA PHE A 101 5.75 12.53 -7.60
C PHE A 101 4.74 12.73 -8.75
N HIS A 102 5.18 13.32 -9.86
CA HIS A 102 4.36 13.50 -11.06
C HIS A 102 3.79 12.17 -11.59
N ILE A 103 4.52 11.05 -11.46
CA ILE A 103 4.04 9.73 -11.87
C ILE A 103 2.84 9.31 -11.02
N VAL A 104 2.87 9.59 -9.72
CA VAL A 104 1.78 9.30 -8.78
C VAL A 104 0.54 10.11 -9.13
N GLU A 105 0.71 11.40 -9.45
CA GLU A 105 -0.40 12.26 -9.89
C GLU A 105 -1.03 11.76 -11.20
N ASP A 106 -0.20 11.31 -12.14
CA ASP A 106 -0.67 10.72 -13.39
C ASP A 106 -1.45 9.43 -13.13
N GLN A 107 -0.96 8.52 -12.29
CA GLN A 107 -1.69 7.29 -11.93
C GLN A 107 -3.04 7.61 -11.27
N LEU A 108 -3.09 8.59 -10.38
CA LEU A 108 -4.33 9.02 -9.73
C LEU A 108 -5.35 9.62 -10.72
N ARG A 109 -4.87 10.32 -11.75
CA ARG A 109 -5.72 10.85 -12.83
C ARG A 109 -6.26 9.73 -13.71
N GLU A 110 -5.42 8.77 -14.08
CA GLU A 110 -5.81 7.59 -14.86
C GLU A 110 -6.85 6.75 -14.11
N ILE A 111 -6.64 6.49 -12.82
CA ILE A 111 -7.62 5.74 -12.00
C ILE A 111 -9.00 6.40 -12.05
N LYS A 112 -9.07 7.73 -11.88
CA LYS A 112 -10.36 8.46 -11.91
C LYS A 112 -11.06 8.37 -13.26
N ARG A 113 -10.29 8.34 -14.36
CA ARG A 113 -10.82 8.20 -15.72
C ARG A 113 -11.29 6.78 -16.00
N ASP A 114 -10.48 5.80 -15.60
CA ASP A 114 -10.64 4.40 -16.00
C ASP A 114 -11.58 3.63 -15.05
N LEU A 115 -11.89 4.17 -13.86
CA LEU A 115 -12.83 3.60 -12.89
C LEU A 115 -14.07 4.49 -12.65
N PRO A 116 -14.94 4.71 -13.65
CA PRO A 116 -16.19 5.40 -13.44
C PRO A 116 -17.10 4.61 -12.48
N ALA A 117 -17.97 5.32 -11.75
CA ALA A 117 -18.81 4.72 -10.71
C ALA A 117 -19.68 3.56 -11.23
N ASN A 118 -20.27 3.71 -12.42
CA ASN A 118 -21.10 2.66 -13.03
C ASN A 118 -20.31 1.38 -13.26
N TYR A 119 -19.11 1.50 -13.85
CA TYR A 119 -18.22 0.35 -14.05
C TYR A 119 -17.81 -0.28 -12.72
N TYR A 120 -17.49 0.54 -11.72
CA TYR A 120 -17.18 0.04 -10.37
C TYR A 120 -18.33 -0.79 -9.76
N HIS A 121 -19.58 -0.36 -9.94
CA HIS A 121 -20.76 -1.07 -9.42
C HIS A 121 -21.01 -2.41 -10.12
N GLU A 122 -20.57 -2.59 -11.36
CA GLU A 122 -20.69 -3.85 -12.11
C GLU A 122 -19.66 -4.91 -11.68
N LEU A 123 -18.60 -4.52 -10.97
CA LEU A 123 -17.57 -5.45 -10.51
C LEU A 123 -18.10 -6.39 -9.40
N PRO A 124 -17.87 -7.70 -9.50
CA PRO A 124 -18.27 -8.66 -8.47
C PRO A 124 -17.68 -8.33 -7.10
N LYS A 125 -18.55 -8.17 -6.11
CA LYS A 125 -18.18 -7.85 -4.73
C LYS A 125 -17.97 -9.12 -3.92
N LEU A 126 -16.99 -9.08 -3.01
CA LEU A 126 -16.76 -10.16 -2.05
C LEU A 126 -17.95 -10.28 -1.10
N ALA A 127 -18.36 -11.51 -0.80
CA ALA A 127 -19.49 -11.81 0.07
C ALA A 127 -19.13 -11.83 1.56
N THR A 128 -17.88 -12.17 1.88
CA THR A 128 -17.43 -12.44 3.25
C THR A 128 -16.02 -11.93 3.49
N GLY A 129 -15.62 -11.96 4.76
CA GLY A 129 -14.34 -11.42 5.21
C GLY A 129 -14.36 -9.91 5.31
N GLU A 130 -13.20 -9.31 5.53
CA GLU A 130 -13.11 -7.89 5.86
C GLU A 130 -13.15 -6.97 4.64
N LEU A 131 -12.78 -7.52 3.49
CA LEU A 131 -13.03 -6.87 2.21
C LEU A 131 -14.42 -7.19 1.64
N ALA A 132 -15.36 -7.70 2.46
CA ALA A 132 -16.75 -7.84 2.05
C ALA A 132 -17.27 -6.51 1.50
N GLY A 133 -18.00 -6.56 0.39
CA GLY A 133 -18.49 -5.35 -0.30
C GLY A 133 -17.45 -4.64 -1.19
N TYR A 134 -16.17 -5.03 -1.17
CA TYR A 134 -15.16 -4.56 -2.14
C TYR A 134 -15.06 -5.48 -3.36
N PRO A 135 -14.60 -4.98 -4.53
CA PRO A 135 -14.34 -5.80 -5.70
C PRO A 135 -13.35 -6.92 -5.39
N ARG A 136 -13.65 -8.14 -5.82
CA ARG A 136 -12.71 -9.26 -5.67
C ARG A 136 -11.34 -9.01 -6.29
N VAL A 137 -11.31 -8.34 -7.45
CA VAL A 137 -10.07 -7.94 -8.15
C VAL A 137 -9.20 -6.96 -7.35
N TYR A 138 -9.76 -6.24 -6.38
CA TYR A 138 -9.00 -5.39 -5.47
C TYR A 138 -8.27 -6.25 -4.42
N ALA A 139 -8.95 -7.22 -3.82
CA ALA A 139 -8.31 -8.18 -2.91
C ALA A 139 -7.18 -8.97 -3.61
N MET A 140 -7.39 -9.37 -4.87
CA MET A 140 -6.36 -10.04 -5.67
C MET A 140 -5.12 -9.16 -5.90
N ALA A 141 -5.32 -7.85 -6.13
CA ALA A 141 -4.25 -6.88 -6.32
C ALA A 141 -3.44 -6.67 -5.03
N LEU A 142 -4.11 -6.51 -3.88
CA LEU A 142 -3.45 -6.43 -2.59
C LEU A 142 -2.61 -7.69 -2.30
N ALA A 143 -3.17 -8.87 -2.58
CA ALA A 143 -2.51 -10.14 -2.32
C ALA A 143 -1.22 -10.34 -3.12
N ILE A 144 -1.23 -10.02 -4.43
CA ILE A 144 -0.02 -10.14 -5.24
C ILE A 144 1.03 -9.10 -4.86
N ILE A 145 0.63 -7.87 -4.51
CA ILE A 145 1.56 -6.81 -4.08
C ILE A 145 2.29 -7.20 -2.79
N ALA A 146 1.56 -7.74 -1.80
CA ALA A 146 2.13 -8.15 -0.52
C ALA A 146 3.23 -9.21 -0.65
N HIS A 147 3.06 -10.18 -1.55
CA HIS A 147 4.00 -11.29 -1.76
C HIS A 147 5.05 -11.06 -2.85
N THR A 148 5.06 -9.87 -3.46
CA THR A 148 6.06 -9.48 -4.46
C THR A 148 6.90 -8.27 -4.04
N ASP A 149 6.66 -7.72 -2.84
CA ASP A 149 7.24 -6.43 -2.42
C ASP A 149 7.00 -5.34 -3.49
N SER A 150 5.81 -5.36 -4.11
CA SER A 150 5.41 -4.51 -5.24
C SER A 150 6.24 -4.66 -6.53
N ARG A 151 7.14 -5.67 -6.63
CA ARG A 151 7.91 -5.97 -7.84
C ARG A 151 7.06 -6.80 -8.80
N LEU A 152 6.35 -6.12 -9.67
CA LEU A 152 5.43 -6.75 -10.62
C LEU A 152 5.99 -6.73 -12.04
N ASP A 153 5.92 -7.88 -12.70
CA ASP A 153 6.11 -8.00 -14.14
C ASP A 153 4.90 -8.67 -14.80
N ALA A 154 4.76 -8.46 -16.11
CA ALA A 154 3.61 -8.92 -16.86
C ALA A 154 3.49 -10.46 -16.94
N ASP A 155 4.60 -11.21 -16.93
CA ASP A 155 4.56 -12.66 -16.98
C ASP A 155 4.09 -13.26 -15.65
N THR A 156 4.65 -12.76 -14.53
CA THR A 156 4.23 -13.17 -13.18
C THR A 156 2.74 -12.87 -12.95
N LEU A 157 2.28 -11.67 -13.30
CA LEU A 157 0.85 -11.31 -13.20
C LEU A 157 -0.02 -12.23 -14.07
N ARG A 158 0.39 -12.51 -15.30
CA ARG A 158 -0.34 -13.39 -16.21
C ARG A 158 -0.46 -14.80 -15.64
N ARG A 159 0.60 -15.36 -15.09
CA ARG A 159 0.62 -16.70 -14.47
C ARG A 159 -0.28 -16.76 -13.24
N TYR A 160 -0.16 -15.76 -12.36
CA TYR A 160 -1.03 -15.59 -11.19
C TYR A 160 -2.51 -15.57 -11.57
N LEU A 161 -2.91 -14.74 -12.54
CA LEU A 161 -4.30 -14.65 -13.00
C LEU A 161 -4.78 -15.93 -13.70
N LYS A 162 -3.91 -16.62 -14.44
CA LYS A 162 -4.26 -17.90 -15.05
C LYS A 162 -4.54 -18.96 -14.00
N ALA A 163 -3.69 -19.06 -12.98
CA ALA A 163 -3.87 -20.01 -11.88
C ALA A 163 -5.14 -19.72 -11.08
N PHE A 164 -5.44 -18.44 -10.80
CA PHE A 164 -6.71 -18.04 -10.18
C PHE A 164 -7.93 -18.51 -10.98
N GLN A 165 -7.92 -18.27 -12.29
CA GLN A 165 -9.03 -18.57 -13.20
C GLN A 165 -9.28 -20.07 -13.44
N GLN A 166 -8.34 -20.94 -13.07
CA GLN A 166 -8.56 -22.40 -13.10
C GLN A 166 -9.66 -22.83 -12.13
N THR A 167 -9.82 -22.10 -11.02
CA THR A 167 -10.83 -22.39 -9.99
C THR A 167 -12.02 -21.44 -10.07
N SER A 168 -11.76 -20.14 -10.28
CA SER A 168 -12.83 -19.13 -10.34
C SER A 168 -12.64 -18.20 -11.54
N PRO A 169 -13.39 -18.41 -12.64
CA PRO A 169 -13.29 -17.57 -13.83
C PRO A 169 -13.53 -16.09 -13.52
N LEU A 170 -12.71 -15.22 -14.12
CA LEU A 170 -12.88 -13.78 -14.06
C LEU A 170 -13.76 -13.34 -15.24
N ARG A 171 -14.68 -12.41 -14.96
CA ARG A 171 -15.44 -11.74 -16.03
C ARG A 171 -14.52 -10.85 -16.85
N ILE A 172 -14.91 -10.56 -18.10
CA ILE A 172 -14.15 -9.61 -18.93
C ILE A 172 -13.95 -8.27 -18.21
N GLY A 173 -15.00 -7.76 -17.55
CA GLY A 173 -14.93 -6.54 -16.75
C GLY A 173 -13.98 -6.64 -15.56
N GLU A 174 -13.81 -7.81 -14.95
CA GLU A 174 -12.81 -8.02 -13.89
C GLU A 174 -11.39 -7.96 -14.45
N LEU A 175 -11.14 -8.55 -15.62
CA LEU A 175 -9.81 -8.53 -16.26
C LEU A 175 -9.36 -7.10 -16.62
N TRP A 176 -10.28 -6.26 -17.11
CA TRP A 176 -10.00 -4.84 -17.32
C TRP A 176 -9.68 -4.12 -16.00
N ALA A 177 -10.37 -4.48 -14.92
CA ALA A 177 -10.20 -3.84 -13.62
C ALA A 177 -8.86 -4.18 -12.96
N VAL A 178 -8.20 -5.29 -13.31
CA VAL A 178 -6.91 -5.69 -12.72
C VAL A 178 -5.88 -4.57 -12.78
N ALA A 179 -5.68 -3.97 -13.95
CA ALA A 179 -4.68 -2.90 -14.11
C ALA A 179 -5.03 -1.65 -13.30
N ILE A 180 -6.32 -1.38 -13.13
CA ILE A 180 -6.81 -0.23 -12.37
C ILE A 180 -6.66 -0.50 -10.86
N THR A 181 -7.05 -1.67 -10.38
CA THR A 181 -6.95 -2.03 -8.96
C THR A 181 -5.51 -2.20 -8.52
N LEU A 182 -4.60 -2.66 -9.39
CA LEU A 182 -3.16 -2.64 -9.12
C LEU A 182 -2.64 -1.22 -8.94
N ARG A 183 -3.01 -0.26 -9.79
CA ARG A 183 -2.63 1.15 -9.61
C ARG A 183 -3.14 1.69 -8.28
N ILE A 184 -4.41 1.45 -7.95
CA ILE A 184 -5.00 1.87 -6.67
C ILE A 184 -4.20 1.30 -5.50
N ALA A 185 -4.01 -0.02 -5.48
CA ALA A 185 -3.32 -0.70 -4.39
C ALA A 185 -1.86 -0.26 -4.26
N LEU A 186 -1.15 -0.02 -5.36
CA LEU A 186 0.23 0.51 -5.33
C LEU A 186 0.30 1.94 -4.77
N VAL A 187 -0.64 2.81 -5.15
CA VAL A 187 -0.70 4.18 -4.62
C VAL A 187 -1.03 4.16 -3.12
N GLU A 188 -2.00 3.34 -2.71
CA GLU A 188 -2.31 3.12 -1.29
C GLU A 188 -1.10 2.58 -0.53
N HIS A 189 -0.33 1.67 -1.14
CA HIS A 189 0.88 1.11 -0.53
C HIS A 189 2.05 2.11 -0.44
N LEU A 190 2.12 3.09 -1.36
CA LEU A 190 3.13 4.15 -1.34
C LEU A 190 2.91 5.15 -0.18
N LYS A 191 1.65 5.41 0.18
CA LYS A 191 1.27 6.39 1.21
C LYS A 191 2.02 6.24 2.54
N PRO A 192 2.01 5.07 3.23
CA PRO A 192 2.75 4.92 4.48
C PRO A 192 4.26 5.09 4.31
N LEU A 193 4.82 4.74 3.14
CA LEU A 193 6.25 4.98 2.85
C LEU A 193 6.57 6.47 2.79
N ALA A 194 5.74 7.27 2.11
CA ALA A 194 5.90 8.71 2.02
C ALA A 194 5.82 9.38 3.40
N VAL A 195 4.83 9.00 4.21
CA VAL A 195 4.67 9.48 5.60
C VAL A 195 5.90 9.11 6.44
N ARG A 196 6.42 7.89 6.28
CA ARG A 196 7.62 7.45 7.00
C ARG A 196 8.86 8.26 6.64
N ILE A 197 9.02 8.66 5.38
CA ILE A 197 10.14 9.53 4.94
C ILE A 197 10.06 10.88 5.66
N VAL A 198 8.87 11.49 5.72
CA VAL A 198 8.65 12.77 6.43
C VAL A 198 8.93 12.64 7.92
N ASN A 199 8.38 11.62 8.57
CA ASN A 199 8.58 11.37 10.00
C ASN A 199 10.06 11.10 10.33
N ALA A 200 10.76 10.35 9.49
CA ALA A 200 12.19 10.08 9.66
C ALA A 200 13.02 11.37 9.54
N ARG A 201 12.66 12.27 8.63
CA ARG A 201 13.29 13.58 8.51
C ARG A 201 13.06 14.42 9.77
N GLN A 202 11.81 14.54 10.23
CA GLN A 202 11.48 15.32 11.44
C GLN A 202 12.22 14.80 12.68
N LYS A 203 12.32 13.47 12.85
CA LYS A 203 13.09 12.86 13.94
C LYS A 203 14.59 13.18 13.87
N ARG A 204 15.17 13.26 12.67
CA ARG A 204 16.58 13.68 12.49
C ARG A 204 16.77 15.14 12.87
N GLU A 205 15.89 16.02 12.42
CA GLU A 205 15.91 17.46 12.75
C GLU A 205 15.82 17.69 14.27
N GLN A 206 14.96 16.94 14.97
CA GLN A 206 14.87 16.98 16.43
C GLN A 206 16.14 16.45 17.13
N ALA A 207 16.74 15.37 16.59
CA ALA A 207 17.97 14.82 17.14
C ALA A 207 19.17 15.77 16.96
N ASP A 208 19.27 16.42 15.80
CA ASP A 208 20.32 17.41 15.51
C ASP A 208 20.17 18.62 16.45
N ALA A 209 18.95 19.14 16.62
CA ALA A 209 18.69 20.26 17.54
C ALA A 209 19.05 19.92 19.00
N LEU A 210 18.75 18.69 19.45
CA LEU A 210 19.14 18.22 20.78
C LEU A 210 20.67 18.09 20.90
N ALA A 211 21.34 17.58 19.87
CA ALA A 211 22.79 17.45 19.84
C ALA A 211 23.47 18.83 19.93
N ASP A 212 22.98 19.81 19.17
CA ASP A 212 23.47 21.19 19.22
C ASP A 212 23.32 21.80 20.62
N GLN A 213 22.17 21.60 21.28
CA GLN A 213 21.95 22.05 22.66
C GLN A 213 22.94 21.41 23.65
N LEU A 214 23.17 20.10 23.53
CA LEU A 214 24.13 19.39 24.39
C LEU A 214 25.58 19.85 24.14
N LEU A 215 25.94 20.16 22.90
CA LEU A 215 27.26 20.71 22.55
C LEU A 215 27.46 22.10 23.17
N VAL A 216 26.44 22.95 23.15
CA VAL A 216 26.47 24.27 23.80
C VAL A 216 26.65 24.14 25.31
N LEU A 217 25.91 23.22 25.96
CA LEU A 217 26.05 22.96 27.40
C LEU A 217 27.44 22.39 27.76
N ALA A 218 27.95 21.45 26.98
CA ALA A 218 29.29 20.89 27.19
C ALA A 218 30.40 21.92 26.99
N ALA A 219 30.19 22.92 26.12
CA ALA A 219 31.13 24.01 25.90
C ALA A 219 31.09 25.09 27.00
N ASN A 220 30.01 25.15 27.80
CA ASN A 220 29.82 26.11 28.90
C ASN A 220 29.62 25.40 30.25
N PRO A 221 30.68 24.88 30.88
CA PRO A 221 30.59 24.07 32.11
C PRO A 221 30.15 24.84 33.37
N GLU A 222 29.98 26.17 33.32
CA GLU A 222 29.55 27.01 34.45
C GLU A 222 28.02 27.29 34.47
N ALA A 223 27.23 26.78 33.52
CA ALA A 223 25.78 26.90 33.57
C ALA A 223 25.20 25.86 34.54
N GLU A 224 25.00 26.26 35.81
CA GLU A 224 24.38 25.42 36.83
C GLU A 224 23.00 24.92 36.40
N ALA A 225 22.70 23.66 36.72
CA ALA A 225 21.46 22.94 36.40
C ALA A 225 20.18 23.50 37.08
N HIS A 226 20.22 24.72 37.61
CA HIS A 226 19.12 25.29 38.41
C HIS A 226 18.06 26.04 37.56
N ASP A 227 18.33 26.35 36.29
CA ASP A 227 17.44 27.22 35.49
C ASP A 227 16.40 26.47 34.61
N LEU A 228 16.02 25.23 34.96
CA LEU A 228 15.12 24.41 34.12
C LEU A 228 13.91 23.76 34.85
N VAL A 229 13.24 24.51 35.75
CA VAL A 229 11.84 24.22 36.14
C VAL A 229 10.95 25.36 35.71
#